data_AF-A0A3R7VRD6-F1
#
_entry.id   AF-A0A3R7VRD6-F1
#
_cell.length_a   1.000
_cell.length_b   1.000
_cell.length_c   1.000
_cell.angle_alpha   90.00
_cell.angle_beta   90.00
_cell.angle_gamma   90.00
#
_symmetry.space_group_name_H-M   'P 1'
#
loop_
_entity.id
_entity.type
_entity.pdbx_description
1 polymer ?
#
loop_
_entity_poly.entity_id
_entity_poly.type
_entity_poly.pdbx_seq_one_letter_code
_entity_poly.pdbx_strand_id
1 'polypeptide(L)'
;MPSLKTHGQSDSEELSNLLGAWAQSSGGGIDVELEDDSSDDDDDSPSYLQNVLDPDARQNILDALMKAQTQASELDPTVRRIVDQGLFQLMQRATYSSENSGHFGLNLDAYVHFTSPIRRYPDLIAHRQLKSFLRGEEWQHDEDEVSKLSQHCTEQSLIAKYIEWELVANAYHIHLLRGGEIGTQTDLDSPMIGEKSWPARIVGLRTPWVFLDLYDDGAIQGRMHLRQLGKKRQLSVDAHGLNVIQSDSENWEDEKPVIRLGQHYPCRLRGIDIWSGSLDLAPK
;
A
#
# COMPACT_ATOMS: atom_id res chain seq x y z
N MET A 1 -20.92 11.17 14.33
CA MET A 1 -20.28 12.02 13.31
C MET A 1 -21.34 12.58 12.37
N PRO A 2 -21.27 13.85 11.92
CA PRO A 2 -22.20 14.37 10.93
C PRO A 2 -21.90 13.73 9.57
N SER A 3 -22.93 13.20 8.92
CA SER A 3 -22.85 12.59 7.60
C SER A 3 -22.45 13.62 6.54
N LEU A 4 -21.33 13.38 5.83
CA LEU A 4 -20.87 14.15 4.66
C LEU A 4 -21.56 13.67 3.37
N LYS A 5 -22.88 13.40 3.42
CA LYS A 5 -23.64 13.00 2.24
C LYS A 5 -23.75 14.17 1.26
N THR A 6 -22.98 14.14 0.18
CA THR A 6 -23.37 14.82 -1.06
C THR A 6 -24.49 14.03 -1.73
N HIS A 7 -25.54 14.72 -2.15
CA HIS A 7 -26.79 14.12 -2.62
C HIS A 7 -26.54 13.17 -3.81
N GLY A 8 -26.72 11.86 -3.58
CA GLY A 8 -26.69 10.83 -4.65
C GLY A 8 -25.59 9.76 -4.55
N GLN A 9 -24.69 9.79 -3.57
CA GLN A 9 -23.69 8.72 -3.37
C GLN A 9 -24.32 7.45 -2.75
N SER A 10 -23.96 6.28 -3.28
CA SER A 10 -24.34 4.99 -2.69
C SER A 10 -23.37 4.58 -1.57
N ASP A 11 -23.85 3.80 -0.60
CA ASP A 11 -23.04 3.33 0.54
C ASP A 11 -21.79 2.53 0.10
N SER A 12 -21.81 1.93 -1.11
CA SER A 12 -20.68 1.24 -1.73
C SER A 12 -19.61 2.18 -2.29
N GLU A 13 -19.99 3.35 -2.81
CA GLU A 13 -19.05 4.39 -3.24
C GLU A 13 -18.39 5.06 -2.03
N GLU A 14 -19.11 5.20 -0.92
CA GLU A 14 -18.56 5.67 0.35
C GLU A 14 -17.49 4.69 0.88
N LEU A 15 -17.75 3.37 0.89
CA LEU A 15 -16.78 2.35 1.28
C LEU A 15 -15.58 2.24 0.32
N SER A 16 -15.79 2.33 -0.99
CA SER A 16 -14.70 2.28 -1.98
C SER A 16 -13.83 3.54 -1.95
N ASN A 17 -14.43 4.71 -1.71
CA ASN A 17 -13.69 5.94 -1.45
C ASN A 17 -13.04 5.93 -0.08
N LEU A 18 -13.62 5.28 0.94
CA LEU A 18 -12.98 5.09 2.23
C LEU A 18 -11.77 4.17 2.12
N LEU A 19 -11.86 3.04 1.41
CA LEU A 19 -10.73 2.12 1.15
C LEU A 19 -9.70 2.70 0.18
N GLY A 20 -10.16 3.53 -0.76
CA GLY A 20 -9.31 4.25 -1.70
C GLY A 20 -8.59 5.44 -1.09
N ALA A 21 -9.29 6.18 -0.24
CA ALA A 21 -8.69 7.12 0.68
C ALA A 21 -7.77 6.37 1.63
N TRP A 22 -8.13 5.22 2.20
CA TRP A 22 -7.26 4.44 3.11
C TRP A 22 -5.92 4.06 2.48
N ALA A 23 -5.93 3.68 1.20
CA ALA A 23 -4.72 3.39 0.43
C ALA A 23 -3.90 4.65 0.05
N GLN A 24 -4.53 5.83 -0.06
CA GLN A 24 -3.88 7.11 -0.39
C GLN A 24 -3.61 8.02 0.82
N SER A 25 -4.28 7.79 1.96
CA SER A 25 -4.30 8.56 3.19
C SER A 25 -3.51 7.83 4.26
N SER A 26 -2.30 7.40 3.90
CA SER A 26 -1.30 6.94 4.87
C SER A 26 -0.80 8.09 5.75
N GLY A 27 -1.74 8.68 6.49
CA GLY A 27 -1.63 9.71 7.52
C GLY A 27 -2.73 9.59 8.58
N GLY A 28 -3.57 8.55 8.54
CA GLY A 28 -4.48 8.20 9.63
C GLY A 28 -4.65 6.68 9.65
N GLY A 29 -4.04 6.02 10.63
CA GLY A 29 -4.28 4.61 10.90
C GLY A 29 -5.76 4.39 11.21
N ILE A 30 -6.29 3.24 10.84
CA ILE A 30 -7.47 2.73 11.54
C ILE A 30 -6.96 2.34 12.93
N ASP A 31 -7.38 3.10 13.93
CA ASP A 31 -7.49 2.58 15.29
C ASP A 31 -8.54 1.47 15.19
N VAL A 32 -8.05 0.23 15.07
CA VAL A 32 -8.86 -0.91 15.44
C VAL A 32 -8.91 -0.81 16.96
N GLU A 33 -9.92 -0.13 17.48
CA GLU A 33 -10.37 -0.34 18.85
C GLU A 33 -10.79 -1.82 18.90
N LEU A 34 -9.80 -2.68 19.15
CA LEU A 34 -10.04 -3.99 19.73
C LEU A 34 -10.74 -3.68 21.04
N GLU A 35 -11.99 -4.14 21.18
CA GLU A 35 -12.63 -4.18 22.49
C GLU A 35 -11.64 -4.83 23.45
N ASP A 36 -11.27 -4.10 24.50
CA ASP A 36 -10.50 -4.61 25.64
C ASP A 36 -11.32 -5.76 26.24
N ASP A 37 -11.18 -6.96 25.67
CA ASP A 37 -11.39 -8.20 26.40
C ASP A 37 -10.23 -8.27 27.38
N SER A 38 -10.35 -7.52 28.48
CA SER A 38 -9.55 -7.66 29.67
C SER A 38 -9.85 -9.05 30.27
N SER A 39 -9.33 -10.09 29.65
CA SER A 39 -9.26 -11.42 30.21
C SER A 39 -8.02 -11.48 31.08
N ASP A 40 -8.26 -11.40 32.39
CA ASP A 40 -7.40 -11.77 33.51
C ASP A 40 -6.00 -11.12 33.54
N ASP A 41 -5.84 -10.18 34.49
CA ASP A 41 -4.57 -9.62 34.94
C ASP A 41 -3.57 -10.73 35.36
N ASP A 42 -2.74 -11.19 34.42
CA ASP A 42 -1.47 -11.85 34.75
C ASP A 42 -0.44 -10.75 35.13
N ASP A 43 -0.42 -10.41 36.42
CA ASP A 43 0.42 -9.41 37.11
C ASP A 43 1.95 -9.69 37.08
N ASP A 44 2.43 -10.58 36.18
CA ASP A 44 3.86 -11.00 36.11
C ASP A 44 4.57 -10.54 34.81
N SER A 45 3.87 -9.86 33.89
CA SER A 45 4.50 -9.38 32.65
C SER A 45 5.37 -8.14 32.90
N PRO A 46 6.63 -8.12 32.40
CA PRO A 46 7.48 -6.93 32.51
C PRO A 46 6.80 -5.69 31.93
N SER A 47 6.90 -4.55 32.64
CA SER A 47 6.23 -3.30 32.26
C SER A 47 6.47 -2.86 30.80
N TYR A 48 7.64 -3.15 30.22
CA TYR A 48 7.96 -2.80 28.83
C TYR A 48 7.25 -3.67 27.77
N LEU A 49 6.54 -4.73 28.18
CA LEU A 49 5.78 -5.62 27.31
C LEU A 49 4.27 -5.41 27.40
N GLN A 50 3.80 -4.46 28.22
CA GLN A 50 2.36 -4.26 28.46
C GLN A 50 1.57 -3.96 27.17
N ASN A 51 2.19 -3.27 26.22
CA ASN A 51 1.53 -2.88 24.96
C ASN A 51 1.83 -3.87 23.82
N VAL A 52 2.52 -4.98 24.11
CA VAL A 52 2.89 -5.99 23.12
C VAL A 52 1.80 -7.04 23.04
N LEU A 53 1.38 -7.36 21.82
CA LEU A 53 0.38 -8.39 21.55
C LEU A 53 0.84 -9.74 22.12
N ASP A 54 -0.06 -10.42 22.83
CA ASP A 54 0.21 -11.72 23.44
C ASP A 54 0.87 -12.69 22.43
N PRO A 55 1.94 -13.42 22.83
CA PRO A 55 2.66 -14.30 21.92
C PRO A 55 1.79 -15.38 21.26
N ASP A 56 0.83 -15.96 21.98
CA ASP A 56 -0.04 -17.00 21.45
C ASP A 56 -1.08 -16.40 20.49
N ALA A 57 -1.65 -15.24 20.84
CA ALA A 57 -2.51 -14.47 19.93
C ALA A 57 -1.76 -14.09 18.63
N ARG A 58 -0.52 -13.62 18.73
CA ARG A 58 0.33 -13.31 17.57
C ARG A 58 0.59 -14.55 16.71
N GLN A 59 0.90 -15.69 17.33
CA GLN A 59 1.13 -16.94 16.62
C GLN A 59 -0.14 -17.42 15.89
N ASN A 60 -1.31 -17.30 16.51
CA ASN A 60 -2.58 -17.63 15.87
C ASN A 60 -2.84 -16.80 14.60
N ILE A 61 -2.51 -15.51 14.61
CA ILE A 61 -2.62 -14.65 13.42
C ILE A 61 -1.64 -15.12 12.33
N LEU A 62 -0.39 -15.43 12.69
CA LEU A 62 0.62 -15.94 11.76
C LEU A 62 0.19 -17.26 11.12
N ASP A 63 -0.37 -18.17 11.91
CA ASP A 63 -0.88 -19.46 11.43
C ASP A 63 -2.07 -19.28 10.49
N ALA A 64 -2.98 -18.35 10.79
CA ALA A 64 -4.09 -18.00 9.92
C ALA A 64 -3.62 -17.41 8.57
N LEU A 65 -2.63 -16.49 8.61
CA LEU A 65 -2.01 -15.92 7.40
C LEU A 65 -1.30 -17.00 6.57
N MET A 66 -0.56 -17.89 7.22
CA MET A 66 0.13 -18.99 6.55
C MET A 66 -0.86 -19.96 5.89
N LYS A 67 -1.97 -20.26 6.56
CA LYS A 67 -3.05 -21.07 5.99
C LYS A 67 -3.70 -20.39 4.78
N ALA A 68 -3.97 -19.08 4.86
CA ALA A 68 -4.53 -18.31 3.75
C ALA A 68 -3.59 -18.29 2.54
N GLN A 69 -2.28 -18.07 2.74
CA GLN A 69 -1.28 -18.15 1.68
C GLN A 69 -1.16 -19.55 1.07
N THR A 70 -1.24 -20.59 1.91
CA THR A 70 -1.20 -21.99 1.43
C THR A 70 -2.37 -22.27 0.50
N GLN A 71 -3.59 -21.88 0.91
CA GLN A 71 -4.78 -22.01 0.07
C GLN A 71 -4.66 -21.17 -1.22
N ALA A 72 -4.14 -19.95 -1.13
CA ALA A 72 -3.92 -19.10 -2.29
C ALA A 72 -2.90 -19.68 -3.27
N SER A 73 -1.93 -20.46 -2.79
CA SER A 73 -0.91 -21.09 -3.62
C SER A 73 -1.45 -22.18 -4.56
N GLU A 74 -2.60 -22.76 -4.22
CA GLU A 74 -3.32 -23.76 -5.03
C GLU A 74 -4.22 -23.11 -6.10
N LEU A 75 -4.45 -21.80 -6.02
CA LEU A 75 -5.26 -21.04 -6.97
C LEU A 75 -4.46 -20.62 -8.21
N ASP A 76 -5.17 -20.05 -9.19
CA ASP A 76 -4.54 -19.46 -10.37
C ASP A 76 -3.47 -18.41 -9.95
N PRO A 77 -2.30 -18.36 -10.61
CA PRO A 77 -1.23 -17.42 -10.26
C PRO A 77 -1.68 -15.96 -10.18
N THR A 78 -2.69 -15.58 -10.96
CA THR A 78 -3.29 -14.25 -10.94
C THR A 78 -4.00 -13.97 -9.63
N VAL A 79 -4.82 -14.93 -9.18
CA VAL A 79 -5.60 -14.81 -7.93
C VAL A 79 -4.67 -14.87 -6.73
N ARG A 80 -3.69 -15.78 -6.75
CA ARG A 80 -2.65 -15.85 -5.72
C ARG A 80 -1.97 -14.50 -5.48
N ARG A 81 -1.51 -13.84 -6.55
CA ARG A 81 -0.84 -12.54 -6.48
C ARG A 81 -1.73 -11.45 -5.85
N ILE A 82 -3.03 -11.43 -6.19
CA ILE A 82 -3.99 -10.49 -5.61
C ILE A 82 -4.15 -10.74 -4.12
N VAL A 83 -4.28 -12.00 -3.71
CA VAL A 83 -4.36 -12.38 -2.30
C VAL A 83 -3.09 -11.97 -1.57
N ASP A 84 -1.92 -12.32 -2.09
CA ASP A 84 -0.62 -11.95 -1.50
C ASP A 84 -0.49 -10.43 -1.33
N GLN A 85 -0.83 -9.66 -2.37
CA GLN A 85 -0.80 -8.20 -2.31
C GLN A 85 -1.81 -7.63 -1.31
N GLY A 86 -3.03 -8.18 -1.27
CA GLY A 86 -4.05 -7.79 -0.30
C GLY A 86 -3.61 -8.05 1.13
N LEU A 87 -2.99 -9.20 1.40
CA LEU A 87 -2.43 -9.53 2.71
C LEU A 87 -1.38 -8.51 3.15
N PHE A 88 -0.46 -8.11 2.26
CA PHE A 88 0.51 -7.06 2.57
C PHE A 88 -0.13 -5.69 2.82
N GLN A 89 -1.22 -5.36 2.12
CA GLN A 89 -1.95 -4.11 2.31
C GLN A 89 -2.75 -4.06 3.62
N LEU A 90 -3.13 -5.23 4.17
CA LEU A 90 -3.78 -5.33 5.47
C LEU A 90 -2.82 -5.14 6.64
N MET A 91 -1.51 -5.30 6.42
CA MET A 91 -0.51 -5.08 7.46
C MET A 91 -0.35 -3.59 7.76
N GLN A 92 -0.30 -3.26 9.05
CA GLN A 92 0.01 -1.91 9.48
C GLN A 92 1.45 -1.53 9.11
N ARG A 93 1.64 -0.25 8.78
CA ARG A 93 2.98 0.31 8.53
C ARG A 93 3.72 0.46 9.86
N ALA A 94 4.98 0.05 9.89
CA ALA A 94 5.84 0.28 11.04
C ALA A 94 6.07 1.78 11.28
N THR A 95 6.00 2.19 12.54
CA THR A 95 6.20 3.57 13.02
C THR A 95 7.26 3.57 14.13
N TYR A 96 7.80 4.75 14.43
CA TYR A 96 8.55 4.97 15.66
C TYR A 96 7.57 5.38 16.75
N SER A 97 7.68 4.76 17.93
CA SER A 97 6.89 5.05 19.12
C SER A 97 7.80 5.12 20.35
N SER A 98 7.40 5.90 21.35
CA SER A 98 8.00 5.85 22.69
C SER A 98 7.65 4.56 23.43
N GLU A 99 6.50 3.96 23.09
CA GLU A 99 6.01 2.72 23.67
C GLU A 99 6.37 1.51 22.82
N ASN A 100 6.63 0.38 23.47
CA ASN A 100 6.93 -0.87 22.79
C ASN A 100 5.65 -1.66 22.48
N SER A 101 5.23 -1.64 21.22
CA SER A 101 4.12 -2.45 20.71
C SER A 101 4.57 -3.76 20.04
N GLY A 102 5.85 -4.09 20.13
CA GLY A 102 6.46 -5.20 19.40
C GLY A 102 6.56 -4.96 17.89
N HIS A 103 6.98 -5.98 17.16
CA HIS A 103 7.14 -5.91 15.71
C HIS A 103 6.57 -7.16 15.03
N PHE A 104 5.28 -7.11 14.70
CA PHE A 104 4.53 -8.22 14.10
C PHE A 104 5.21 -8.83 12.87
N GLY A 105 5.61 -8.02 11.89
CA GLY A 105 6.23 -8.51 10.65
C GLY A 105 7.61 -9.16 10.82
N LEU A 106 8.25 -9.00 11.98
CA LEU A 106 9.52 -9.65 12.32
C LEU A 106 9.33 -10.74 13.38
N ASN A 107 8.12 -10.90 13.90
CA ASN A 107 7.78 -11.77 15.02
C ASN A 107 8.67 -11.53 16.26
N LEU A 108 8.80 -10.26 16.68
CA LEU A 108 9.62 -9.86 17.83
C LEU A 108 8.79 -9.09 18.87
N ASP A 109 9.01 -9.36 20.16
CA ASP A 109 8.31 -8.67 21.26
C ASP A 109 8.85 -7.25 21.52
N ALA A 110 10.13 -7.02 21.18
CA ALA A 110 10.77 -5.72 21.31
C ALA A 110 11.70 -5.50 20.13
N TYR A 111 11.59 -4.34 19.48
CA TYR A 111 12.43 -3.99 18.34
C TYR A 111 12.75 -2.50 18.31
N VAL A 112 14.00 -2.17 17.99
CA VAL A 112 14.44 -0.79 17.77
C VAL A 112 15.50 -0.74 16.68
N HIS A 113 15.52 0.35 15.92
CA HIS A 113 16.63 0.62 15.01
C HIS A 113 17.85 1.14 15.79
N PHE A 114 19.01 0.51 15.58
CA PHE A 114 20.26 0.88 16.27
C PHE A 114 21.50 0.98 15.34
N THR A 115 21.46 0.36 14.17
CA THR A 115 22.66 0.08 13.36
C THR A 115 23.08 1.22 12.42
N SER A 116 22.34 2.32 12.31
CA SER A 116 22.60 3.37 11.31
C SER A 116 22.36 4.81 11.81
N PRO A 117 23.02 5.24 12.92
CA PRO A 117 22.84 6.59 13.50
C PRO A 117 23.27 7.75 12.60
N ILE A 118 24.06 7.49 11.55
CA ILE A 118 24.48 8.52 10.58
C ILE A 118 23.30 8.98 9.69
N ARG A 119 22.34 8.09 9.40
CA ARG A 119 21.27 8.33 8.43
C ARG A 119 19.85 8.20 8.99
N ARG A 120 19.71 7.87 10.28
CA ARG A 120 18.42 7.73 10.97
C ARG A 120 18.54 8.32 12.37
N TYR A 121 17.72 9.33 12.66
CA TYR A 121 17.71 9.99 13.96
C TYR A 121 17.25 9.09 15.13
N PRO A 122 16.28 8.16 14.95
CA PRO A 122 15.91 7.22 16.02
C PRO A 122 17.07 6.36 16.52
N ASP A 123 17.93 5.88 15.61
CA ASP A 123 19.15 5.15 15.99
C ASP A 123 20.07 6.03 16.87
N LEU A 124 20.18 7.33 16.58
CA LEU A 124 20.99 8.25 17.39
C LEU A 124 20.41 8.40 18.81
N ILE A 125 19.09 8.46 18.96
CA ILE A 125 18.42 8.50 20.27
C ILE A 125 18.67 7.20 21.03
N ALA A 126 18.47 6.04 20.39
CA ALA A 126 18.74 4.74 21.01
C ALA A 126 20.21 4.60 21.47
N HIS A 127 21.16 5.10 20.67
CA HIS A 127 22.58 5.16 21.06
C HIS A 127 22.82 6.04 22.30
N ARG A 128 22.13 7.18 22.41
CA ARG A 128 22.26 8.08 23.56
C ARG A 128 21.64 7.48 24.82
N GLN A 129 20.45 6.88 24.70
CA GLN A 129 19.79 6.17 25.81
C GLN A 129 20.68 5.04 26.35
N LEU A 130 21.20 4.19 25.47
CA LEU A 130 22.08 3.08 25.86
C LEU A 130 23.36 3.59 26.54
N LYS A 131 23.97 4.66 26.03
CA LYS A 131 25.16 5.27 26.67
C LYS A 131 24.85 5.85 28.04
N SER A 132 23.72 6.53 28.19
CA SER A 132 23.26 7.07 29.49
C SER A 132 23.12 5.94 30.51
N PHE A 133 22.41 4.87 30.12
CA PHE A 133 22.20 3.69 30.94
C PHE A 133 23.53 3.03 31.36
N LEU A 134 24.43 2.78 30.40
CA LEU A 134 25.72 2.15 30.68
C LEU A 134 26.64 2.99 31.58
N ARG A 135 26.44 4.31 31.62
CA ARG A 135 27.20 5.23 32.47
C ARG A 135 26.53 5.51 33.81
N GLY A 136 25.30 5.04 34.02
CA GLY A 136 24.48 5.44 35.17
C GLY A 136 24.11 6.92 35.16
N GLU A 137 24.10 7.55 33.98
CA GLU A 137 23.66 8.94 33.79
C GLU A 137 22.13 8.96 33.62
N GLU A 138 21.49 9.98 34.19
CA GLU A 138 20.05 10.19 34.01
C GLU A 138 19.74 10.57 32.56
N TRP A 139 18.72 9.94 31.99
CA TRP A 139 18.24 10.24 30.65
C TRP A 139 17.66 11.65 30.62
N GLN A 140 18.09 12.45 29.65
CA GLN A 140 17.84 13.91 29.63
C GLN A 140 16.50 14.32 29.00
N HIS A 141 15.78 13.38 28.38
CA HIS A 141 14.52 13.65 27.70
C HIS A 141 13.38 12.97 28.46
N ASP A 142 12.28 13.68 28.66
CA ASP A 142 11.08 13.09 29.25
C ASP A 142 10.31 12.25 28.21
N GLU A 143 9.29 11.53 28.67
CA GLU A 143 8.49 10.63 27.83
C GLU A 143 7.70 11.40 26.75
N ASP A 144 7.17 12.58 27.09
CA ASP A 144 6.45 13.46 26.17
C ASP A 144 7.35 13.95 25.02
N GLU A 145 8.60 14.31 25.32
CA GLU A 145 9.58 14.71 24.32
C GLU A 145 9.96 13.54 23.42
N VAL A 146 10.19 12.36 23.99
CA VAL A 146 10.49 11.15 23.21
C VAL A 146 9.31 10.78 22.30
N SER A 147 8.08 10.88 22.77
CA SER A 147 6.87 10.65 21.98
C SER A 147 6.77 11.60 20.79
N LYS A 148 6.97 12.91 21.01
CA LYS A 148 7.00 13.92 19.94
C LYS A 148 8.13 13.67 18.94
N LEU A 149 9.33 13.30 19.41
CA LEU A 149 10.46 12.96 18.55
C LEU A 149 10.18 11.73 17.70
N SER A 150 9.56 10.70 18.29
CA SER A 150 9.14 9.47 17.59
C SER A 150 8.12 9.75 16.50
N GLN A 151 7.09 10.55 16.79
CA GLN A 151 6.12 10.99 15.79
C GLN A 151 6.80 11.78 14.67
N HIS A 152 7.63 12.76 15.00
CA HIS A 152 8.36 13.55 14.01
C HIS A 152 9.25 12.66 13.11
N CYS A 153 9.99 11.71 13.69
CA CYS A 153 10.82 10.79 12.92
C CYS A 153 10.00 9.90 11.98
N THR A 154 8.81 9.48 12.41
CA THR A 154 7.87 8.72 11.58
C THR A 154 7.40 9.56 10.39
N GLU A 155 6.95 10.79 10.64
CA GLU A 155 6.52 11.72 9.59
C GLU A 155 7.63 12.00 8.58
N GLN A 156 8.85 12.31 9.05
CA GLN A 156 9.99 12.56 8.16
C GLN A 156 10.37 11.32 7.33
N SER A 157 10.30 10.12 7.93
CA SER A 157 10.54 8.86 7.22
C SER A 157 9.52 8.64 6.10
N LEU A 158 8.24 8.93 6.35
CA LEU A 158 7.17 8.83 5.34
C LEU A 158 7.36 9.85 4.22
N ILE A 159 7.68 11.11 4.55
CA ILE A 159 7.94 12.18 3.58
C ILE A 159 9.13 11.82 2.69
N ALA A 160 10.25 11.39 3.29
CA ALA A 160 11.45 11.01 2.53
C ALA A 160 11.17 9.89 1.53
N LYS A 161 10.44 8.84 1.98
CA LYS A 161 10.03 7.72 1.13
C LYS A 161 9.10 8.18 0.00
N TYR A 162 8.13 9.03 0.29
CA TYR A 162 7.19 9.55 -0.71
C TYR A 162 7.91 10.37 -1.79
N ILE A 163 8.81 11.27 -1.39
CA ILE A 163 9.60 12.09 -2.33
C ILE A 163 10.50 11.21 -3.20
N GLU A 164 11.15 10.20 -2.61
CA GLU A 164 11.96 9.24 -3.36
C GLU A 164 11.12 8.52 -4.43
N TRP A 165 9.96 7.99 -4.04
CA TRP A 165 9.05 7.31 -4.95
C TRP A 165 8.55 8.21 -6.08
N GLU A 166 8.16 9.44 -5.76
CA GLU A 166 7.70 10.42 -6.76
C GLU A 166 8.82 10.78 -7.74
N LEU A 167 10.03 11.02 -7.24
CA LEU A 167 11.20 11.34 -8.07
C LEU A 167 11.53 10.19 -9.03
N VAL A 168 11.58 8.97 -8.51
CA VAL A 168 11.89 7.77 -9.31
C VAL A 168 10.81 7.54 -10.36
N ALA A 169 9.54 7.58 -9.98
CA ALA A 169 8.42 7.43 -10.92
C ALA A 169 8.48 8.48 -12.03
N ASN A 170 8.68 9.76 -11.69
CA ASN A 170 8.77 10.83 -12.68
C ASN A 170 9.97 10.68 -13.62
N ALA A 171 11.12 10.24 -13.12
CA ALA A 171 12.29 9.96 -13.96
C ALA A 171 11.98 8.84 -14.98
N TYR A 172 11.33 7.76 -14.55
CA TYR A 172 10.89 6.68 -15.43
C TYR A 172 9.83 7.15 -16.43
N HIS A 173 8.86 7.95 -16.01
CA HIS A 173 7.83 8.47 -16.89
C HIS A 173 8.43 9.31 -18.02
N ILE A 174 9.38 10.20 -17.70
CA ILE A 174 10.09 11.01 -18.70
C ILE A 174 10.90 10.11 -19.64
N HIS A 175 11.58 9.08 -19.12
CA HIS A 175 12.34 8.13 -19.94
C HIS A 175 11.44 7.38 -20.93
N LEU A 176 10.32 6.84 -20.46
CA LEU A 176 9.32 6.14 -21.29
C LEU A 176 8.72 7.07 -22.35
N LEU A 177 8.41 8.32 -21.98
CA LEU A 177 7.91 9.33 -22.93
C LEU A 177 8.95 9.76 -23.96
N ARG A 178 10.25 9.52 -23.73
CA ARG A 178 11.29 9.78 -24.75
C ARG A 178 11.52 8.59 -25.68
N GLY A 179 10.66 7.57 -25.62
CA GLY A 179 10.77 6.34 -26.40
C GLY A 179 11.73 5.32 -25.80
N GLY A 180 12.25 5.59 -24.60
CA GLY A 180 13.13 4.68 -23.90
C GLY A 180 12.42 3.42 -23.45
N GLU A 181 13.17 2.32 -23.45
CA GLU A 181 12.69 1.05 -22.92
C GLU A 181 13.28 0.85 -21.52
N ILE A 182 12.53 0.13 -20.69
CA ILE A 182 12.97 -0.20 -19.34
C ILE A 182 14.12 -1.21 -19.46
N GLY A 183 15.26 -0.90 -18.84
CA GLY A 183 16.42 -1.78 -18.82
C GLY A 183 17.38 -1.65 -20.01
N THR A 184 17.16 -0.72 -20.95
CA THR A 184 18.10 -0.43 -22.05
C THR A 184 18.60 1.02 -22.00
N GLN A 185 19.83 1.24 -22.49
CA GLN A 185 20.30 2.60 -22.76
C GLN A 185 19.59 3.11 -24.03
N THR A 186 18.92 4.25 -23.90
CA THR A 186 18.22 4.91 -25.01
C THR A 186 19.19 5.37 -26.09
N ASP A 187 19.07 4.81 -27.28
CA ASP A 187 19.63 5.40 -28.50
C ASP A 187 18.70 6.51 -29.02
N LEU A 188 19.29 7.57 -29.56
CA LEU A 188 18.60 8.75 -30.13
C LEU A 188 17.60 8.41 -31.25
N ASP A 189 17.68 7.20 -31.82
CA ASP A 189 16.87 6.73 -32.95
C ASP A 189 15.67 5.85 -32.54
N SER A 190 15.28 5.84 -31.26
CA SER A 190 14.13 5.05 -30.80
C SER A 190 12.80 5.52 -31.44
N PRO A 191 11.92 4.59 -31.89
CA PRO A 191 10.66 4.95 -32.54
C PRO A 191 9.72 5.71 -31.60
N MET A 192 8.93 6.63 -32.16
CA MET A 192 7.97 7.47 -31.45
C MET A 192 7.01 6.65 -30.57
N ILE A 193 6.68 7.20 -29.40
CA ILE A 193 5.87 6.62 -28.29
C ILE A 193 4.61 5.88 -28.77
N GLY A 194 3.98 6.34 -29.86
CA GLY A 194 2.63 5.94 -30.26
C GLY A 194 2.44 4.49 -30.72
N GLU A 195 3.50 3.79 -31.12
CA GLU A 195 3.40 2.42 -31.66
C GLU A 195 3.85 1.32 -30.68
N LYS A 196 4.44 1.70 -29.54
CA LYS A 196 4.91 0.73 -28.54
C LYS A 196 3.75 0.25 -27.66
N SER A 197 3.74 -1.05 -27.36
CA SER A 197 2.78 -1.70 -26.48
C SER A 197 3.54 -2.31 -25.33
N TRP A 198 3.08 -2.06 -24.11
CA TRP A 198 3.64 -2.58 -22.88
C TRP A 198 2.68 -3.60 -22.27
N PRO A 199 3.18 -4.73 -21.76
CA PRO A 199 2.39 -5.60 -20.90
C PRO A 199 2.22 -4.89 -19.55
N ALA A 200 0.98 -4.60 -19.17
CA ALA A 200 0.66 -4.07 -17.85
C ALA A 200 -0.25 -5.04 -17.11
N ARG A 201 -0.08 -5.15 -15.79
CA ARG A 201 -1.00 -5.90 -14.94
C ARG A 201 -2.07 -4.97 -14.39
N ILE A 202 -3.31 -5.41 -14.36
CA ILE A 202 -4.38 -4.68 -13.69
C ILE A 202 -4.24 -4.85 -12.18
N VAL A 203 -3.88 -3.78 -11.48
CA VAL A 203 -3.65 -3.79 -10.03
C VAL A 203 -4.82 -3.23 -9.22
N GLY A 204 -5.77 -2.56 -9.89
CA GLY A 204 -6.96 -2.04 -9.24
C GLY A 204 -8.05 -1.68 -10.23
N LEU A 205 -9.31 -1.87 -9.81
CA LEU A 205 -10.50 -1.52 -10.57
C LEU A 205 -11.38 -0.63 -9.71
N ARG A 206 -11.59 0.64 -10.11
CA ARG A 206 -12.51 1.57 -9.44
C ARG A 206 -13.13 2.51 -10.43
N THR A 207 -14.44 2.49 -10.62
CA THR A 207 -15.12 3.38 -11.57
C THR A 207 -14.73 4.85 -11.31
N PRO A 208 -14.30 5.64 -12.32
CA PRO A 208 -14.24 5.32 -13.76
C PRO A 208 -12.86 4.83 -14.27
N TRP A 209 -11.93 4.48 -13.39
CA TRP A 209 -10.53 4.17 -13.67
C TRP A 209 -10.15 2.68 -13.51
N VAL A 210 -9.20 2.26 -14.34
CA VAL A 210 -8.48 0.99 -14.25
C VAL A 210 -7.03 1.34 -13.95
N PHE A 211 -6.52 0.83 -12.83
CA PHE A 211 -5.14 1.02 -12.42
C PHE A 211 -4.29 -0.12 -12.97
N LEU A 212 -3.19 0.26 -13.60
CA LEU A 212 -2.31 -0.63 -14.34
C LEU A 212 -0.89 -0.43 -13.82
N ASP A 213 -0.18 -1.53 -13.65
CA ASP A 213 1.24 -1.56 -13.30
C ASP A 213 2.01 -2.12 -14.49
N LEU A 214 2.91 -1.32 -15.06
CA LEU A 214 3.73 -1.75 -16.18
C LEU A 214 4.77 -2.75 -15.67
N TYR A 215 4.95 -3.87 -16.36
CA TYR A 215 5.92 -4.92 -16.02
C TYR A 215 5.74 -5.65 -14.68
N ASP A 216 4.68 -5.37 -13.91
CA ASP A 216 4.30 -6.13 -12.71
C ASP A 216 5.32 -6.08 -11.54
N ASP A 217 6.14 -5.02 -11.50
CA ASP A 217 7.14 -4.79 -10.45
C ASP A 217 6.72 -3.73 -9.42
N GLY A 218 5.57 -3.08 -9.62
CA GLY A 218 5.03 -2.02 -8.77
C GLY A 218 5.70 -0.65 -8.96
N ALA A 219 6.72 -0.54 -9.82
CA ALA A 219 7.52 0.67 -9.94
C ALA A 219 6.88 1.71 -10.86
N ILE A 220 6.13 1.27 -11.89
CA ILE A 220 5.58 2.16 -12.91
C ILE A 220 4.08 1.96 -13.04
N GLN A 221 3.34 2.86 -12.40
CA GLN A 221 1.88 2.80 -12.37
C GLN A 221 1.26 3.84 -13.28
N GLY A 222 0.15 3.45 -13.90
CA GLY A 222 -0.68 4.32 -14.71
C GLY A 222 -2.16 4.03 -14.51
N ARG A 223 -2.97 4.88 -15.10
CA ARG A 223 -4.42 4.75 -15.11
C ARG A 223 -4.94 4.78 -16.53
N MET A 224 -6.01 4.03 -16.73
CA MET A 224 -6.77 3.98 -17.98
C MET A 224 -8.24 4.20 -17.65
N HIS A 225 -8.94 4.99 -18.46
CA HIS A 225 -10.35 5.27 -18.22
C HIS A 225 -11.23 4.12 -18.78
N LEU A 226 -12.26 3.67 -18.05
CA LEU A 226 -13.14 2.56 -18.44
C LEU A 226 -13.80 2.75 -19.81
N ARG A 227 -14.21 3.99 -20.14
CA ARG A 227 -14.72 4.36 -21.49
C ARG A 227 -13.76 4.01 -22.64
N GLN A 228 -12.46 3.89 -22.39
CA GLN A 228 -11.51 3.50 -23.44
C GLN A 228 -11.61 1.99 -23.76
N LEU A 229 -12.01 1.17 -22.79
CA LEU A 229 -12.25 -0.27 -22.97
C LEU A 229 -13.60 -0.55 -23.64
N GLY A 230 -14.62 0.20 -23.24
CA GLY A 230 -15.98 0.06 -23.75
C GLY A 230 -16.22 0.97 -24.94
N LYS A 231 -16.22 0.44 -26.17
CA LYS A 231 -16.54 1.24 -27.37
C LYS A 231 -17.85 2.04 -27.22
N LYS A 232 -18.98 1.33 -27.15
CA LYS A 232 -20.35 1.87 -27.03
C LYS A 232 -21.13 1.23 -25.87
N ARG A 233 -20.43 0.45 -25.04
CA ARG A 233 -21.00 -0.25 -23.90
C ARG A 233 -20.64 0.56 -22.67
N GLN A 234 -21.62 0.82 -21.82
CA GLN A 234 -21.37 1.37 -20.51
C GLN A 234 -20.82 0.24 -19.64
N LEU A 235 -19.69 0.51 -19.00
CA LEU A 235 -18.95 -0.46 -18.20
C LEU A 235 -18.92 0.03 -16.76
N SER A 236 -19.06 -0.91 -15.83
CA SER A 236 -18.93 -0.69 -14.40
C SER A 236 -18.05 -1.77 -13.79
N VAL A 237 -17.39 -1.43 -12.70
CA VAL A 237 -16.72 -2.41 -11.84
C VAL A 237 -17.81 -3.13 -11.04
N ASP A 238 -17.65 -4.44 -10.84
CA ASP A 238 -18.52 -5.24 -9.98
C ASP A 238 -18.46 -4.77 -8.51
N ALA A 239 -19.40 -5.26 -7.68
CA ALA A 239 -19.48 -4.88 -6.27
C ALA A 239 -18.22 -5.22 -5.46
N HIS A 240 -17.43 -6.19 -5.94
CA HIS A 240 -16.23 -6.68 -5.26
C HIS A 240 -14.92 -6.03 -5.75
N GLY A 241 -14.95 -5.22 -6.81
CA GLY A 241 -13.73 -4.62 -7.36
C GLY A 241 -12.84 -5.59 -8.16
N LEU A 242 -13.37 -6.75 -8.55
CA LEU A 242 -12.63 -7.85 -9.16
C LEU A 242 -12.78 -7.90 -10.68
N ASN A 243 -13.93 -7.46 -11.19
CA ASN A 243 -14.25 -7.58 -12.61
C ASN A 243 -14.83 -6.28 -13.17
N VAL A 244 -14.56 -6.03 -14.45
CA VAL A 244 -15.29 -5.03 -15.23
C VAL A 244 -16.36 -5.73 -16.07
N ILE A 245 -17.61 -5.37 -15.82
CA ILE A 245 -18.82 -5.92 -16.44
C ILE A 245 -19.59 -4.83 -17.20
N GLN A 246 -20.58 -5.24 -18.00
CA GLN A 246 -21.44 -4.29 -18.69
C GLN A 246 -22.52 -3.79 -17.72
N SER A 247 -22.77 -2.47 -17.69
CA SER A 247 -23.66 -1.85 -16.68
C SER A 247 -25.14 -2.22 -16.82
N ASP A 248 -25.55 -2.72 -17.98
CA ASP A 248 -26.95 -2.91 -18.35
C ASP A 248 -27.44 -4.35 -18.10
N SER A 249 -26.62 -5.20 -17.46
CA SER A 249 -26.96 -6.60 -17.20
C SER A 249 -27.53 -6.77 -15.79
N GLU A 250 -28.77 -7.25 -15.70
CA GLU A 250 -29.43 -7.58 -14.42
C GLU A 250 -28.81 -8.83 -13.76
N ASN A 251 -28.09 -9.66 -14.54
CA ASN A 251 -27.40 -10.87 -14.08
C ASN A 251 -25.87 -10.73 -14.27
N TRP A 252 -25.20 -10.14 -13.28
CA TRP A 252 -23.76 -9.92 -13.27
C TRP A 252 -22.93 -11.21 -13.09
N GLU A 253 -23.52 -12.28 -12.55
CA GLU A 253 -22.83 -13.56 -12.28
C GLU A 253 -22.56 -14.40 -13.56
N ASP A 254 -23.37 -14.23 -14.62
CA ASP A 254 -23.29 -15.03 -15.85
C ASP A 254 -22.56 -14.31 -17.01
N GLU A 255 -22.22 -13.03 -16.85
CA GLU A 255 -21.51 -12.28 -17.89
C GLU A 255 -20.01 -12.56 -17.92
N LYS A 256 -19.47 -12.74 -19.12
CA LYS A 256 -18.02 -12.82 -19.31
C LYS A 256 -17.40 -11.44 -19.04
N PRO A 257 -16.52 -11.30 -18.04
CA PRO A 257 -15.93 -10.01 -17.71
C PRO A 257 -15.02 -9.52 -18.84
N VAL A 258 -15.02 -8.21 -19.05
CA VAL A 258 -14.20 -7.55 -20.09
C VAL A 258 -12.72 -7.61 -19.71
N ILE A 259 -12.44 -7.31 -18.44
CA ILE A 259 -11.13 -7.46 -17.82
C ILE A 259 -11.30 -7.90 -16.37
N ARG A 260 -10.29 -8.59 -15.83
CA ARG A 260 -10.23 -9.04 -14.44
C ARG A 260 -9.08 -8.38 -13.71
N LEU A 261 -9.23 -8.20 -12.40
CA LEU A 261 -8.13 -7.83 -11.51
C LEU A 261 -6.99 -8.86 -11.66
N GLY A 262 -5.75 -8.38 -11.64
CA GLY A 262 -4.54 -9.18 -11.79
C GLY A 262 -4.24 -9.64 -13.23
N GLN A 263 -5.17 -9.55 -14.18
CA GLN A 263 -4.94 -9.96 -15.55
C GLN A 263 -3.88 -9.07 -16.23
N HIS A 264 -3.02 -9.68 -17.06
CA HIS A 264 -2.15 -8.94 -17.98
C HIS A 264 -2.95 -8.36 -19.14
N TYR A 265 -2.78 -7.06 -19.36
CA TYR A 265 -3.45 -6.28 -20.37
C TYR A 265 -2.43 -5.47 -21.17
N PRO A 266 -2.36 -5.65 -22.51
CA PRO A 266 -1.46 -4.85 -23.34
C PRO A 266 -2.01 -3.42 -23.47
N CYS A 267 -1.22 -2.43 -23.06
CA CYS A 267 -1.56 -1.02 -23.16
C CYS A 267 -0.49 -0.23 -23.91
N ARG A 268 -0.87 0.94 -24.41
CA ARG A 268 0.04 1.95 -24.96
C ARG A 268 0.04 3.19 -24.10
N LEU A 269 1.18 3.85 -24.04
CA LEU A 269 1.37 5.11 -23.34
C LEU A 269 0.77 6.26 -24.16
N ARG A 270 -0.18 6.99 -23.58
CA ARG A 270 -0.78 8.17 -24.21
C ARG A 270 -0.11 9.46 -23.77
N GLY A 271 0.30 9.53 -22.51
CA GLY A 271 0.94 10.71 -21.94
C GLY A 271 1.15 10.57 -20.43
N ILE A 272 1.46 11.69 -19.80
CA ILE A 272 1.53 11.83 -18.35
C ILE A 272 0.55 12.90 -17.92
N ASP A 273 -0.20 12.63 -16.86
CA ASP A 273 -0.91 13.69 -16.16
C ASP A 273 0.07 14.38 -15.21
N ILE A 274 0.46 15.60 -15.58
CA ILE A 274 1.43 16.41 -14.82
C ILE A 274 0.96 16.77 -13.41
N TRP A 275 -0.35 16.72 -13.13
CA TRP A 275 -0.89 17.10 -11.83
C TRP A 275 -0.94 15.92 -10.87
N SER A 276 -1.26 14.73 -11.37
CA SER A 276 -1.28 13.51 -10.55
C SER A 276 0.03 12.73 -10.61
N GLY A 277 0.97 13.11 -11.47
CA GLY A 277 2.22 12.38 -11.73
C GLY A 277 2.00 11.00 -12.35
N SER A 278 0.77 10.64 -12.71
CA SER A 278 0.40 9.29 -13.17
C SER A 278 0.46 9.17 -14.70
N LEU A 279 0.87 8.02 -15.21
CA LEU A 279 0.79 7.74 -16.64
C LEU A 279 -0.67 7.60 -17.11
N ASP A 280 -0.99 8.24 -18.23
CA ASP A 280 -2.26 8.01 -18.95
C ASP A 280 -2.04 6.89 -19.97
N LEU A 281 -2.74 5.78 -19.76
CA LEU A 281 -2.63 4.57 -20.54
C LEU A 281 -3.90 4.36 -21.35
N ALA A 282 -3.73 3.79 -22.54
CA ALA A 282 -4.81 3.44 -23.44
C ALA A 282 -4.71 1.97 -23.87
N PRO A 283 -5.84 1.34 -24.28
CA PRO A 283 -5.81 0.06 -24.97
C PRO A 283 -4.93 0.13 -26.22
N LYS A 284 -4.31 -1.01 -26.54
CA LYS A 284 -3.61 -1.20 -27.82
C LYS A 284 -4.55 -1.00 -29.00
#